data_AF-A0A915J4Y9-F1
#
_entry.id   AF-A0A915J4Y9-F1
#
_cell.length_a   1.000
_cell.length_b   1.000
_cell.length_c   1.000
_cell.angle_alpha   90.00
_cell.angle_beta   90.00
_cell.angle_gamma   90.00
#
_symmetry.space_group_name_H-M   'P 1'
#
loop_
_entity.id
_entity.type
_entity.pdbx_description
1 polymer ?
#
loop_
_entity_poly.entity_id
_entity_poly.type
_entity_poly.pdbx_seq_one_letter_code
_entity_poly.pdbx_strand_id
1 'polypeptide(L)'
;MPPANTPTPTATPNLICLSLSSRDSLQLINAPKHLWPPLLDAINAATNGTAVRTKYMDHQNLNITLNGWPWENASLSKGVDARKILLAAFRTFDKMGYHFYGTVNLKGKTDSLFFICDERQPSELHQYCMISLNQNDRLRLIDCPITVINGVRDSIKALSKLKDERNLLIAHEFKLKGYPWMAGGSESVDARLLVATILEKMASVGWPVLTSLDISRRANNKSVFFLRSTDRLSLSSTPSPSYFCISLNATDKVRLINAPNQVVGTLRNVVGTNWGPGIGKSQEYFGSYEMKLNGNPWNTVTKDGLAA
;
A
#
# COMPACT_ATOMS: atom_id res chain seq x y z
N MET A 1 29.89 -7.80 26.25
CA MET A 1 30.24 -7.78 24.81
C MET A 1 29.05 -7.22 24.06
N PRO A 2 29.19 -6.11 23.32
CA PRO A 2 28.14 -5.65 22.40
C PRO A 2 28.08 -6.60 21.18
N PRO A 3 26.91 -6.78 20.54
CA PRO A 3 26.81 -7.62 19.36
C PRO A 3 27.56 -6.96 18.19
N ALA A 4 28.30 -7.79 17.44
CA ALA A 4 29.07 -7.38 16.29
C ALA A 4 28.17 -6.96 15.12
N ASN A 5 28.59 -5.89 14.43
CA ASN A 5 28.16 -5.43 13.11
C ASN A 5 26.80 -4.71 12.98
N THR A 6 26.57 -3.66 13.77
CA THR A 6 25.76 -2.53 13.29
C THR A 6 26.63 -1.62 12.43
N PRO A 7 26.26 -1.33 11.17
CA PRO A 7 27.03 -0.40 10.34
C PRO A 7 27.07 0.97 11.01
N THR A 8 28.28 1.55 11.07
CA THR A 8 28.49 2.95 11.46
C THR A 8 27.80 3.82 10.40
N PRO A 9 26.99 4.84 10.79
CA PRO A 9 26.34 5.71 9.82
C PRO A 9 27.40 6.34 8.92
N THR A 10 27.39 5.94 7.65
CA THR A 10 28.22 6.59 6.64
C THR A 10 27.65 7.98 6.41
N ALA A 11 28.50 9.00 6.28
CA ALA A 11 28.07 10.38 6.01
C ALA A 11 27.29 10.54 4.68
N THR A 12 27.21 9.48 3.87
CA THR A 12 26.47 9.41 2.62
C THR A 12 25.35 8.37 2.71
N PRO A 13 24.07 8.76 2.55
CA PRO A 13 22.97 7.80 2.59
C PRO A 13 23.11 6.73 1.50
N ASN A 14 22.84 5.47 1.86
CA ASN A 14 22.90 4.34 0.94
C ASN A 14 21.48 3.89 0.54
N LEU A 15 21.13 4.05 -0.74
CA LEU A 15 19.82 3.66 -1.27
C LEU A 15 19.88 2.28 -1.94
N ILE A 16 18.97 1.39 -1.57
CA ILE A 16 18.79 0.07 -2.19
C ILE A 16 17.40 -0.02 -2.84
N CYS A 17 17.26 -0.88 -3.84
CA CYS A 17 15.98 -1.12 -4.51
C CYS A 17 15.61 -2.60 -4.48
N LEU A 18 14.40 -2.90 -4.01
CA LEU A 18 13.76 -4.19 -4.16
C LEU A 18 12.77 -4.12 -5.33
N SER A 19 13.08 -4.80 -6.43
CA SER A 19 12.23 -4.86 -7.61
C SER A 19 11.48 -6.18 -7.70
N LEU A 20 10.16 -6.09 -7.96
CA LEU A 20 9.31 -7.22 -8.27
C LEU A 20 9.40 -7.51 -9.77
N SER A 21 10.32 -8.37 -10.19
CA SER A 21 10.67 -8.61 -11.59
C SER A 21 10.09 -9.91 -12.14
N SER A 22 9.77 -9.93 -13.44
CA SER A 22 9.15 -11.10 -14.11
C SER A 22 7.94 -11.65 -13.32
N ARG A 23 7.47 -12.87 -13.59
CA ARG A 23 6.30 -13.43 -12.89
C ARG A 23 6.63 -13.97 -11.50
N ASP A 24 7.92 -14.17 -11.22
CA ASP A 24 8.42 -14.99 -10.12
C ASP A 24 9.76 -14.52 -9.54
N SER A 25 10.27 -13.35 -9.89
CA SER A 25 11.63 -12.94 -9.50
C SER A 25 11.63 -11.72 -8.57
N LEU A 26 12.57 -11.70 -7.64
CA LEU A 26 12.95 -10.53 -6.86
C LEU A 26 14.36 -10.14 -7.27
N GLN A 27 14.58 -8.84 -7.42
CA GLN A 27 15.91 -8.29 -7.66
C GLN A 27 16.21 -7.30 -6.55
N LEU A 28 17.32 -7.53 -5.86
CA LEU A 28 17.83 -6.61 -4.86
C LEU A 28 19.02 -5.88 -5.47
N ILE A 29 18.81 -4.61 -5.77
CA ILE A 29 19.70 -3.75 -6.55
C ILE A 29 20.43 -2.80 -5.60
N ASN A 30 21.74 -2.63 -5.83
CA ASN A 30 22.63 -1.78 -5.03
C ASN A 30 22.70 -2.14 -3.53
N ALA A 31 22.28 -3.35 -3.15
CA ALA A 31 22.28 -3.78 -1.76
C ALA A 31 23.58 -4.44 -1.34
N PRO A 32 24.17 -4.05 -0.19
CA PRO A 32 25.35 -4.72 0.34
C PRO A 32 25.14 -6.21 0.58
N LYS A 33 26.19 -7.00 0.35
CA LYS A 33 26.14 -8.48 0.45
C LYS A 33 25.69 -9.00 1.81
N HIS A 34 25.90 -8.24 2.88
CA HIS A 34 25.50 -8.64 4.23
C HIS A 34 23.97 -8.67 4.42
N LEU A 35 23.19 -7.96 3.60
CA LEU A 35 21.73 -8.00 3.64
C LEU A 35 21.15 -9.29 3.06
N TRP A 36 21.92 -10.02 2.24
CA TRP A 36 21.38 -11.11 1.44
C TRP A 36 21.04 -12.36 2.27
N PRO A 37 21.92 -12.87 3.16
CA PRO A 37 21.58 -14.04 3.98
C PRO A 37 20.36 -13.78 4.88
N PRO A 38 20.29 -12.67 5.66
CA PRO A 38 19.12 -12.38 6.49
C PRO A 38 17.82 -12.30 5.69
N LEU A 39 17.84 -11.71 4.50
CA LEU A 39 16.67 -11.62 3.64
C LEU A 39 16.20 -13.01 3.17
N LEU A 40 17.14 -13.85 2.74
CA LEU A 40 16.83 -15.20 2.27
C LEU A 40 16.29 -16.08 3.41
N ASP A 41 16.88 -15.99 4.59
CA ASP A 41 16.42 -16.71 5.78
C ASP A 41 15.02 -16.27 6.18
N ALA A 42 14.74 -14.97 6.16
CA ALA A 42 13.42 -14.41 6.45
C ALA A 42 12.36 -14.85 5.42
N ILE A 43 12.70 -14.85 4.12
CA ILE A 43 11.81 -15.34 3.06
C ILE A 43 11.49 -16.83 3.24
N ASN A 44 12.52 -17.65 3.51
CA ASN A 44 12.34 -19.07 3.75
C ASN A 44 11.46 -19.30 4.98
N ALA A 45 11.74 -18.65 6.11
CA ALA A 45 10.92 -18.75 7.31
C ALA A 45 9.45 -18.34 7.05
N ALA A 46 9.22 -17.26 6.33
CA ALA A 46 7.88 -16.75 6.05
C ALA A 46 7.04 -17.65 5.11
N THR A 47 7.68 -18.54 4.37
CA THR A 47 7.07 -19.38 3.32
C THR A 47 7.32 -20.87 3.53
N ASN A 48 7.70 -21.27 4.75
CA ASN A 48 8.03 -22.65 5.14
C ASN A 48 9.12 -23.29 4.25
N GLY A 49 10.09 -22.49 3.79
CA GLY A 49 11.23 -22.91 2.97
C GLY A 49 10.89 -23.23 1.51
N THR A 50 9.65 -23.02 1.09
CA THR A 50 9.18 -23.49 -0.23
C THR A 50 9.26 -22.44 -1.33
N ALA A 51 9.48 -21.17 -0.99
CA ALA A 51 9.37 -20.10 -1.97
C ALA A 51 10.61 -19.92 -2.85
N VAL A 52 11.84 -20.10 -2.36
CA VAL A 52 13.05 -19.82 -3.16
C VAL A 52 13.38 -21.03 -4.05
N ARG A 53 13.42 -20.82 -5.37
CA ARG A 53 13.81 -21.83 -6.37
C ARG A 53 15.31 -21.78 -6.64
N THR A 54 15.80 -20.61 -7.04
CA THR A 54 17.23 -20.37 -7.31
C THR A 54 17.60 -18.96 -6.87
N LYS A 55 18.90 -18.75 -6.65
CA LYS A 55 19.48 -17.43 -6.42
C LYS A 55 20.80 -17.32 -7.16
N TYR A 56 21.08 -16.17 -7.74
CA TYR A 56 22.35 -15.89 -8.40
C TYR A 56 22.69 -14.41 -8.27
N MET A 57 23.98 -14.11 -8.42
CA MET A 57 24.47 -12.74 -8.51
C MET A 57 24.59 -12.36 -9.98
N ASP A 58 24.13 -11.16 -10.32
CA ASP A 58 24.34 -10.56 -11.63
C ASP A 58 24.64 -9.08 -11.46
N HIS A 59 25.76 -8.62 -12.02
CA HIS A 59 26.23 -7.23 -11.92
C HIS A 59 26.09 -6.62 -10.50
N GLN A 60 26.50 -7.36 -9.46
CA GLN A 60 26.39 -7.00 -8.03
C GLN A 60 24.98 -6.99 -7.43
N ASN A 61 23.96 -7.32 -8.21
CA ASN A 61 22.58 -7.45 -7.74
C ASN A 61 22.28 -8.90 -7.35
N LEU A 62 21.55 -9.09 -6.26
CA LEU A 62 21.03 -10.40 -5.89
C LEU A 62 19.73 -10.63 -6.66
N ASN A 63 19.70 -11.70 -7.46
CA ASN A 63 18.50 -12.16 -8.12
C ASN A 63 17.99 -13.41 -7.40
N ILE A 64 16.73 -13.39 -6.99
CA ILE A 64 16.04 -14.51 -6.35
C ILE A 64 14.89 -14.91 -7.26
N THR A 65 14.89 -16.15 -7.69
CA THR A 65 13.78 -16.73 -8.44
C THR A 65 12.93 -17.58 -7.50
N LEU A 66 11.62 -17.36 -7.54
CA LEU A 66 10.65 -17.97 -6.64
C LEU A 66 9.90 -19.14 -7.31
N ASN A 67 9.38 -20.05 -6.50
CA ASN A 67 8.55 -21.17 -6.94
C ASN A 67 7.12 -20.74 -7.23
N GLY A 68 6.66 -21.02 -8.46
CA GLY A 68 5.36 -20.60 -8.97
C GLY A 68 5.38 -19.15 -9.49
N TRP A 69 4.22 -18.50 -9.53
CA TRP A 69 4.07 -17.12 -10.03
C TRP A 69 3.46 -16.20 -8.96
N PRO A 70 4.21 -15.86 -7.89
CA PRO A 70 3.72 -15.04 -6.79
C PRO A 70 3.20 -13.68 -7.25
N TRP A 71 3.85 -13.06 -8.25
CA TRP A 71 3.46 -11.74 -8.77
C TRP A 71 2.28 -11.81 -9.75
N GLU A 72 1.78 -12.99 -10.08
CA GLU A 72 0.51 -13.15 -10.81
C GLU A 72 -0.65 -13.53 -9.90
N ASN A 73 -0.42 -13.79 -8.61
CA ASN A 73 -1.43 -14.32 -7.68
C ASN A 73 -2.15 -15.55 -8.28
N ALA A 74 -1.39 -16.53 -8.79
CA ALA A 74 -1.91 -17.70 -9.48
C ALA A 74 -2.88 -18.55 -8.61
N SER A 75 -2.71 -18.53 -7.29
CA SER A 75 -3.61 -19.16 -6.32
C SER A 75 -3.72 -18.33 -5.04
N LEU A 76 -4.65 -18.70 -4.15
CA LEU A 76 -4.78 -18.12 -2.81
C LEU A 76 -3.46 -18.19 -2.03
N SER A 77 -2.88 -19.39 -1.93
CA SER A 77 -1.63 -19.61 -1.19
C SER A 77 -0.48 -18.80 -1.78
N LYS A 78 -0.26 -18.86 -3.10
CA LYS A 78 0.81 -18.12 -3.76
C LYS A 78 0.66 -16.61 -3.63
N GLY A 79 -0.57 -16.09 -3.63
CA GLY A 79 -0.81 -14.68 -3.37
C GLY A 79 -0.52 -14.28 -1.92
N VAL A 80 -0.82 -15.15 -0.96
CA VAL A 80 -0.46 -14.89 0.45
C VAL A 80 1.06 -14.96 0.65
N ASP A 81 1.73 -15.96 0.07
CA ASP A 81 3.19 -16.10 0.12
C ASP A 81 3.88 -14.85 -0.44
N ALA A 82 3.43 -14.33 -1.59
CA ALA A 82 3.94 -13.11 -2.19
C ALA A 82 3.92 -11.92 -1.20
N ARG A 83 2.85 -11.80 -0.41
CA ARG A 83 2.69 -10.74 0.60
C ARG A 83 3.58 -11.01 1.82
N LYS A 84 3.67 -12.26 2.27
CA LYS A 84 4.57 -12.67 3.36
C LYS A 84 6.05 -12.41 3.04
N ILE A 85 6.45 -12.64 1.79
CA ILE A 85 7.79 -12.33 1.28
C ILE A 85 8.09 -10.83 1.40
N LEU A 86 7.15 -9.97 1.00
CA LEU A 86 7.29 -8.52 1.13
C LEU A 86 7.34 -8.09 2.61
N LEU A 87 6.49 -8.64 3.48
CA LEU A 87 6.56 -8.38 4.92
C LEU A 87 7.90 -8.80 5.53
N ALA A 88 8.41 -9.97 5.13
CA ALA A 88 9.73 -10.45 5.55
C ALA A 88 10.84 -9.50 5.09
N ALA A 89 10.79 -9.01 3.86
CA ALA A 89 11.76 -8.05 3.34
C ALA A 89 11.74 -6.72 4.13
N PHE A 90 10.56 -6.12 4.33
CA PHE A 90 10.44 -4.87 5.11
C PHE A 90 10.98 -5.04 6.54
N ARG A 91 10.59 -6.12 7.23
CA ARG A 91 11.08 -6.41 8.59
C ARG A 91 12.60 -6.60 8.62
N THR A 92 13.15 -7.28 7.63
CA THR A 92 14.60 -7.55 7.54
C THR A 92 15.36 -6.26 7.30
N PHE A 93 14.92 -5.44 6.35
CA PHE A 93 15.58 -4.18 6.02
C PHE A 93 15.53 -3.21 7.20
N ASP A 94 14.39 -3.06 7.86
CA ASP A 94 14.24 -2.15 9.00
C ASP A 94 15.16 -2.55 10.18
N LYS A 95 15.27 -3.86 10.47
CA LYS A 95 16.22 -4.40 11.46
C LYS A 95 17.68 -4.16 11.09
N MET A 96 17.98 -4.07 9.80
CA MET A 96 19.33 -3.81 9.29
C MET A 96 19.62 -2.32 9.10
N GLY A 97 18.73 -1.42 9.52
CA GLY A 97 18.88 0.03 9.38
C GLY A 97 18.48 0.59 8.02
N TYR A 98 17.85 -0.22 7.17
CA TYR A 98 17.34 0.18 5.86
C TYR A 98 15.84 0.47 5.95
N HIS A 99 15.50 1.75 5.99
CA HIS A 99 14.15 2.24 6.17
C HIS A 99 13.45 2.41 4.83
N PHE A 100 12.15 2.10 4.74
CA PHE A 100 11.36 2.36 3.54
C PHE A 100 11.42 3.86 3.18
N TYR A 101 11.79 4.13 1.93
CA TYR A 101 11.97 5.49 1.41
C TYR A 101 10.84 5.88 0.45
N GLY A 102 10.42 4.96 -0.41
CA GLY A 102 9.35 5.22 -1.35
C GLY A 102 9.15 4.10 -2.36
N THR A 103 8.15 4.28 -3.22
CA THR A 103 7.79 3.33 -4.27
C THR A 103 7.47 4.07 -5.56
N VAL A 104 7.71 3.43 -6.70
CA VAL A 104 7.27 3.94 -8.01
C VAL A 104 7.04 2.79 -9.00
N ASN A 105 6.01 2.92 -9.81
CA ASN A 105 5.70 1.97 -10.89
C ASN A 105 6.44 2.37 -12.18
N LEU A 106 7.66 1.85 -12.37
CA LEU A 106 8.50 2.20 -13.53
C LEU A 106 8.05 1.59 -14.87
N LYS A 107 7.27 0.50 -14.83
CA LYS A 107 6.93 -0.31 -16.03
C LYS A 107 5.43 -0.52 -16.21
N GLY A 108 4.60 0.22 -15.48
CA GLY A 108 3.13 0.14 -15.52
C GLY A 108 2.52 -1.18 -15.03
N LYS A 109 3.21 -1.95 -14.17
CA LYS A 109 2.71 -3.23 -13.65
C LYS A 109 2.90 -3.37 -12.16
N THR A 110 4.15 -3.38 -11.73
CA THR A 110 4.51 -3.56 -10.33
C THR A 110 5.47 -2.48 -9.89
N ASP A 111 5.34 -2.14 -8.63
CA ASP A 111 6.18 -1.16 -7.96
C ASP A 111 7.62 -1.64 -7.80
N SER A 112 8.55 -0.69 -7.88
CA SER A 112 9.92 -0.81 -7.38
C SER A 112 10.01 -0.08 -6.06
N LEU A 113 10.53 -0.77 -5.03
CA LEU A 113 10.52 -0.30 -3.66
C LEU A 113 11.92 0.13 -3.26
N PHE A 114 12.05 1.35 -2.75
CA PHE A 114 13.33 1.92 -2.37
C PHE A 114 13.45 1.97 -0.85
N PHE A 115 14.63 1.62 -0.34
CA PHE A 115 14.97 1.67 1.07
C PHE A 115 16.29 2.42 1.23
N ILE A 116 16.43 3.18 2.31
CA ILE A 116 17.59 4.03 2.57
C ILE A 116 18.19 3.68 3.93
N CYS A 117 19.50 3.49 3.97
CA CYS A 117 20.27 3.48 5.21
C CYS A 117 20.77 4.91 5.44
N ASP A 118 20.27 5.52 6.51
CA ASP A 118 20.61 6.87 6.95
C ASP A 118 20.80 6.90 8.48
N GLU A 119 20.84 8.08 9.08
CA GLU A 119 21.08 8.27 10.51
C GLU A 119 19.93 7.78 11.41
N ARG A 120 18.79 7.38 10.84
CA ARG A 120 17.68 6.83 11.63
C ARG A 120 18.09 5.52 12.27
N GLN A 121 17.89 5.44 13.59
CA GLN A 121 18.16 4.23 14.36
C GLN A 121 17.34 3.05 13.80
N PRO A 122 17.95 1.86 13.63
CA PRO A 122 17.22 0.64 13.35
C PRO A 122 16.15 0.42 14.43
N SER A 123 14.99 -0.06 14.03
CA SER A 123 13.90 -0.37 14.96
C SER A 123 13.57 -1.85 14.88
N GLU A 124 13.79 -2.57 15.98
CA GLU A 124 13.26 -3.93 16.11
C GLU A 124 11.80 -3.94 16.57
N LEU A 125 11.26 -2.78 16.92
CA LEU A 125 9.92 -2.62 17.48
C LEU A 125 8.85 -2.48 16.40
N HIS A 126 9.20 -2.05 15.19
CA HIS A 126 8.24 -1.92 14.12
C HIS A 126 7.71 -3.29 13.69
N GLN A 127 6.40 -3.44 13.79
CA GLN A 127 5.67 -4.53 13.22
C GLN A 127 5.01 -4.07 11.92
N TYR A 128 4.80 -5.02 11.02
CA TYR A 128 4.24 -4.75 9.70
C TYR A 128 3.14 -5.76 9.40
N CYS A 129 2.09 -5.30 8.76
CA CYS A 129 1.01 -6.13 8.25
C CYS A 129 0.44 -5.55 6.95
N MET A 130 -0.45 -6.29 6.29
CA MET A 130 -1.04 -5.86 5.02
C MET A 130 -2.56 -6.03 4.98
N ILE A 131 -3.22 -5.03 4.39
CA ILE A 131 -4.62 -5.13 3.95
C ILE A 131 -4.62 -5.18 2.43
N SER A 132 -5.19 -6.24 1.88
CA SER A 132 -5.21 -6.51 0.44
C SER A 132 -6.64 -6.48 -0.08
N LEU A 133 -6.85 -5.73 -1.17
CA LEU A 133 -8.11 -5.72 -1.91
C LEU A 133 -8.08 -6.89 -2.91
N ASN A 134 -9.02 -7.83 -2.79
CA ASN A 134 -8.99 -9.09 -3.55
C ASN A 134 -10.28 -9.34 -4.31
N GLN A 135 -10.14 -9.94 -5.50
CA GLN A 135 -11.27 -10.22 -6.40
C GLN A 135 -12.09 -8.96 -6.64
N ASN A 136 -13.42 -9.04 -6.48
CA ASN A 136 -14.34 -7.91 -6.66
C ASN A 136 -14.92 -7.41 -5.33
N ASP A 137 -14.80 -8.19 -4.24
CA ASP A 137 -15.52 -7.94 -2.99
C ASP A 137 -14.83 -8.47 -1.72
N ARG A 138 -13.52 -8.77 -1.77
CA ARG A 138 -12.79 -9.31 -0.61
C ARG A 138 -11.78 -8.34 -0.04
N LEU A 139 -11.67 -8.33 1.28
CA LEU A 139 -10.52 -7.80 2.00
C LEU A 139 -9.77 -8.97 2.62
N ARG A 140 -8.47 -9.06 2.39
CA ARG A 140 -7.60 -10.05 3.01
C ARG A 140 -6.54 -9.37 3.85
N LEU A 141 -6.43 -9.80 5.09
CA LEU A 141 -5.49 -9.30 6.09
C LEU A 141 -4.38 -10.34 6.28
N ILE A 142 -3.12 -9.91 6.13
CA ILE A 142 -1.93 -10.77 6.19
C ILE A 142 -1.04 -10.26 7.31
N ASP A 143 -0.68 -11.17 8.23
CA ASP A 143 0.07 -10.91 9.47
C ASP A 143 -0.51 -9.76 10.32
N CYS A 144 -1.82 -9.51 10.21
CA CYS A 144 -2.47 -8.46 10.99
C CYS A 144 -2.72 -8.94 12.43
N PRO A 145 -2.37 -8.15 13.47
CA PRO A 145 -2.75 -8.48 14.84
C PRO A 145 -4.27 -8.37 15.03
N ILE A 146 -4.78 -8.98 16.09
CA ILE A 146 -6.21 -9.01 16.39
C ILE A 146 -6.83 -7.60 16.50
N THR A 147 -6.07 -6.61 16.96
CA THR A 147 -6.52 -5.22 17.03
C THR A 147 -6.83 -4.63 15.66
N VAL A 148 -5.99 -4.92 14.65
CA VAL A 148 -6.20 -4.52 13.25
C VAL A 148 -7.37 -5.28 12.66
N ILE A 149 -7.45 -6.60 12.87
CA ILE A 149 -8.57 -7.42 12.38
C ILE A 149 -9.90 -6.91 12.95
N ASN A 150 -9.97 -6.65 14.25
CA ASN A 150 -11.16 -6.11 14.91
C ASN A 150 -11.52 -4.72 14.39
N GLY A 151 -10.55 -3.81 14.29
CA GLY A 151 -10.80 -2.47 13.76
C GLY A 151 -11.33 -2.51 12.32
N VAL A 152 -10.78 -3.36 11.45
CA VAL A 152 -11.29 -3.53 10.08
C VAL A 152 -12.72 -4.09 10.11
N ARG A 153 -12.99 -5.11 10.93
CA ARG A 153 -14.34 -5.69 11.07
C ARG A 153 -15.35 -4.63 11.50
N ASP A 154 -15.00 -3.81 12.49
CA ASP A 154 -15.88 -2.77 13.03
C ASP A 154 -16.16 -1.70 11.98
N SER A 155 -15.14 -1.25 11.23
CA SER A 155 -15.32 -0.31 10.10
C SER A 155 -16.24 -0.87 9.02
N ILE A 156 -16.11 -2.15 8.66
CA ILE A 156 -16.98 -2.81 7.67
C ILE A 156 -18.43 -2.90 8.19
N LYS A 157 -18.61 -3.25 9.47
CA LYS A 157 -19.93 -3.36 10.11
C LYS A 157 -20.61 -2.00 10.26
N ALA A 158 -19.87 -0.95 10.58
CA ALA A 158 -20.39 0.42 10.71
C ALA A 158 -21.07 0.90 9.41
N LEU A 159 -20.57 0.46 8.26
CA LEU A 159 -21.16 0.76 6.94
C LEU A 159 -22.12 -0.33 6.45
N SER A 160 -22.50 -1.29 7.30
CA SER A 160 -23.37 -2.43 6.97
C SER A 160 -22.90 -3.28 5.77
N LYS A 161 -21.60 -3.27 5.45
CA LYS A 161 -21.03 -3.92 4.26
C LYS A 161 -20.58 -5.37 4.52
N LEU A 162 -20.56 -5.87 5.76
CA LEU A 162 -20.08 -7.23 6.03
C LEU A 162 -21.07 -8.28 5.48
N LYS A 163 -20.58 -9.21 4.66
CA LYS A 163 -21.35 -10.34 4.13
C LYS A 163 -20.94 -11.68 4.74
N ASP A 164 -19.65 -11.90 4.91
CA ASP A 164 -19.08 -13.14 5.45
C ASP A 164 -17.67 -12.86 5.98
N GLU A 165 -17.17 -13.69 6.88
CA GLU A 165 -15.87 -13.56 7.52
C GLU A 165 -15.24 -14.93 7.78
N ARG A 166 -13.95 -15.07 7.44
CA ARG A 166 -13.24 -16.35 7.55
C ARG A 166 -11.84 -16.13 8.11
N ASN A 167 -11.46 -16.95 9.07
CA ASN A 167 -10.07 -17.09 9.46
C ASN A 167 -9.45 -18.23 8.63
N LEU A 168 -8.63 -17.89 7.65
CA LEU A 168 -7.84 -18.85 6.90
C LEU A 168 -6.54 -19.06 7.69
N LEU A 169 -6.03 -20.29 7.75
CA LEU A 169 -4.76 -20.61 8.45
C LEU A 169 -3.61 -19.64 8.12
N ILE A 170 -3.64 -19.04 6.92
CA ILE A 170 -2.60 -18.17 6.38
C ILE A 170 -2.98 -16.68 6.30
N ALA A 171 -4.25 -16.31 6.53
CA ALA A 171 -4.76 -14.94 6.40
C ALA A 171 -6.19 -14.79 6.97
N HIS A 172 -6.59 -13.59 7.38
CA HIS A 172 -7.99 -13.31 7.73
C HIS A 172 -8.72 -12.67 6.55
N GLU A 173 -9.92 -13.13 6.20
CA GLU A 173 -10.65 -12.65 5.01
C GLU A 173 -12.07 -12.20 5.34
N PHE A 174 -12.44 -11.03 4.83
CA PHE A 174 -13.80 -10.51 4.87
C PHE A 174 -14.40 -10.51 3.47
N LYS A 175 -15.64 -10.99 3.34
CA LYS A 175 -16.51 -10.76 2.19
C LYS A 175 -17.32 -9.50 2.41
N LEU A 176 -17.34 -8.64 1.42
CA LEU A 176 -18.19 -7.45 1.41
C LEU A 176 -19.49 -7.74 0.64
N LYS A 177 -20.54 -7.00 0.98
CA LYS A 177 -21.76 -6.91 0.19
C LYS A 177 -21.47 -6.09 -1.07
N GLY A 178 -22.05 -6.49 -2.20
CA GLY A 178 -21.82 -5.84 -3.49
C GLY A 178 -20.47 -6.21 -4.11
N TYR A 179 -19.97 -5.34 -5.00
CA TYR A 179 -18.71 -5.50 -5.73
C TYR A 179 -17.87 -4.22 -5.66
N PRO A 180 -17.46 -3.77 -4.46
CA PRO A 180 -16.83 -2.47 -4.25
C PRO A 180 -15.55 -2.26 -5.08
N TRP A 181 -14.85 -3.33 -5.48
CA TRP A 181 -13.60 -3.24 -6.26
C TRP A 181 -13.82 -3.28 -7.78
N MET A 182 -15.06 -3.27 -8.23
CA MET A 182 -15.48 -3.15 -9.64
C MET A 182 -16.62 -2.11 -9.78
N ALA A 183 -16.80 -1.27 -8.77
CA ALA A 183 -17.98 -0.44 -8.65
C ALA A 183 -17.95 0.80 -9.56
N GLY A 184 -19.12 1.15 -10.09
CA GLY A 184 -19.42 2.46 -10.67
C GLY A 184 -20.45 3.22 -9.81
N GLY A 185 -20.74 4.47 -10.17
CA GLY A 185 -21.83 5.23 -9.53
C GLY A 185 -21.68 5.39 -8.01
N SER A 186 -22.78 5.20 -7.28
CA SER A 186 -22.84 5.32 -5.81
C SER A 186 -21.96 4.29 -5.09
N GLU A 187 -21.92 3.05 -5.56
CA GLU A 187 -21.11 2.00 -4.93
C GLU A 187 -19.61 2.34 -4.99
N SER A 188 -19.18 3.10 -6.00
CA SER A 188 -17.79 3.59 -6.09
C SER A 188 -17.45 4.64 -5.03
N VAL A 189 -18.46 5.41 -4.56
CA VAL A 189 -18.31 6.35 -3.45
C VAL A 189 -18.26 5.58 -2.13
N ASP A 190 -19.19 4.64 -1.93
CA ASP A 190 -19.22 3.76 -0.76
C ASP A 190 -17.91 2.97 -0.57
N ALA A 191 -17.33 2.46 -1.66
CA ALA A 191 -16.08 1.71 -1.62
C ALA A 191 -14.92 2.58 -1.11
N ARG A 192 -14.84 3.84 -1.57
CA ARG A 192 -13.82 4.80 -1.14
C ARG A 192 -14.06 5.27 0.30
N LEU A 193 -15.31 5.48 0.68
CA LEU A 193 -15.68 5.77 2.07
C LEU A 193 -15.27 4.62 2.99
N LEU A 194 -15.56 3.38 2.61
CA LEU A 194 -15.14 2.20 3.37
C LEU A 194 -13.63 2.14 3.56
N VAL A 195 -12.85 2.36 2.50
CA VAL A 195 -11.39 2.40 2.61
C VAL A 195 -10.96 3.53 3.53
N ALA A 196 -11.46 4.76 3.36
CA ALA A 196 -11.14 5.89 4.23
C ALA A 196 -11.44 5.59 5.71
N THR A 197 -12.62 5.05 6.03
CA THR A 197 -13.02 4.65 7.38
C THR A 197 -12.14 3.53 7.95
N ILE A 198 -11.70 2.58 7.13
CA ILE A 198 -10.74 1.56 7.56
C ILE A 198 -9.41 2.24 7.91
N LEU A 199 -8.85 3.06 7.03
CA LEU A 199 -7.54 3.68 7.24
C LEU A 199 -7.52 4.61 8.46
N GLU A 200 -8.61 5.38 8.66
CA GLU A 200 -8.83 6.19 9.86
C GLU A 200 -8.83 5.34 11.12
N LYS A 201 -9.59 4.23 11.10
CA LYS A 201 -9.62 3.32 12.23
C LYS A 201 -8.24 2.73 12.51
N MET A 202 -7.52 2.29 11.49
CA MET A 202 -6.18 1.71 11.64
C MET A 202 -5.19 2.69 12.25
N ALA A 203 -5.20 3.95 11.80
CA ALA A 203 -4.38 5.00 12.40
C ALA A 203 -4.73 5.25 13.88
N SER A 204 -6.02 5.30 14.22
CA SER A 204 -6.47 5.52 15.62
C SER A 204 -6.08 4.38 16.58
N VAL A 205 -5.81 3.18 16.06
CA VAL A 205 -5.36 2.03 16.87
C VAL A 205 -3.85 1.77 16.76
N GLY A 206 -3.09 2.73 16.22
CA GLY A 206 -1.62 2.69 16.13
C GLY A 206 -1.05 1.86 14.98
N TRP A 207 -1.83 1.72 13.91
CA TRP A 207 -1.45 1.03 12.68
C TRP A 207 -1.69 1.89 11.44
N PRO A 208 -1.10 3.10 11.34
CA PRO A 208 -1.25 3.92 10.16
C PRO A 208 -0.71 3.21 8.90
N VAL A 209 -1.25 3.61 7.74
CA VAL A 209 -0.71 3.17 6.45
C VAL A 209 0.68 3.76 6.27
N LEU A 210 1.65 2.90 5.95
CA LEU A 210 2.99 3.29 5.53
C LEU A 210 3.01 3.65 4.04
N THR A 211 2.42 2.80 3.21
CA THR A 211 2.35 2.99 1.75
C THR A 211 1.26 2.11 1.15
N SER A 212 0.83 2.43 -0.07
CA SER A 212 0.18 1.47 -0.97
C SER A 212 1.18 0.88 -1.94
N LEU A 213 0.96 -0.36 -2.41
CA LEU A 213 1.84 -1.03 -3.36
C LEU A 213 1.05 -1.74 -4.47
N ASP A 214 1.50 -1.57 -5.71
CA ASP A 214 1.11 -2.44 -6.83
C ASP A 214 2.08 -3.63 -6.93
N ILE A 215 1.63 -4.79 -6.45
CA ILE A 215 2.49 -5.98 -6.35
C ILE A 215 2.18 -7.05 -7.40
N SER A 216 1.17 -6.82 -8.24
CA SER A 216 0.66 -7.81 -9.19
C SER A 216 0.87 -7.39 -10.64
N ARG A 217 1.27 -8.34 -11.48
CA ARG A 217 1.38 -8.17 -12.93
C ARG A 217 0.08 -8.33 -13.70
N ARG A 218 -0.99 -8.79 -13.04
CA ARG A 218 -2.34 -8.79 -13.62
C ARG A 218 -2.92 -7.38 -13.62
N ALA A 219 -3.34 -6.91 -14.78
CA ALA A 219 -3.86 -5.55 -14.99
C ALA A 219 -5.12 -5.19 -14.16
N ASN A 220 -5.85 -6.20 -13.66
CA ASN A 220 -7.07 -6.02 -12.89
C ASN A 220 -6.92 -6.33 -11.39
N ASN A 221 -5.70 -6.60 -10.93
CA ASN A 221 -5.43 -6.71 -9.50
C ASN A 221 -5.33 -5.33 -8.89
N LYS A 222 -5.73 -5.27 -7.62
CA LYS A 222 -5.81 -4.03 -6.87
C LYS A 222 -4.56 -3.91 -6.00
N SER A 223 -4.21 -2.68 -5.68
CA SER A 223 -3.10 -2.37 -4.78
C SER A 223 -3.35 -2.94 -3.38
N VAL A 224 -2.27 -3.10 -2.63
CA VAL A 224 -2.32 -3.47 -1.21
C VAL A 224 -1.95 -2.27 -0.35
N PHE A 225 -2.49 -2.18 0.85
CA PHE A 225 -2.05 -1.24 1.87
C PHE A 225 -1.06 -1.94 2.82
N PHE A 226 0.12 -1.37 2.93
CA PHE A 226 1.15 -1.78 3.88
C PHE A 226 1.02 -0.92 5.14
N LEU A 227 0.87 -1.55 6.30
CA LEU A 227 0.72 -0.86 7.58
C LEU A 227 1.96 -1.11 8.43
N ARG A 228 2.35 -0.11 9.21
CA ARG A 228 3.45 -0.20 10.17
C ARG A 228 2.95 0.23 11.54
N SER A 229 3.24 -0.57 12.57
CA SER A 229 2.88 -0.21 13.94
C SER A 229 3.66 1.02 14.39
N THR A 230 2.98 1.94 15.07
CA THR A 230 3.61 3.07 15.75
C THR A 230 3.61 2.85 17.26
N ASP A 231 4.58 3.44 17.95
CA ASP A 231 4.56 3.45 19.42
C ASP A 231 3.29 4.14 19.93
N ARG A 232 2.66 3.57 20.96
CA ARG A 232 1.45 4.13 21.56
C ARG A 232 1.72 5.42 22.32
N LEU A 233 2.95 5.65 22.77
CA LEU A 233 3.33 6.88 23.45
C LEU A 233 3.19 8.12 22.55
N SER A 234 3.36 7.97 21.22
CA SER A 234 3.20 9.07 20.26
C SER A 234 1.75 9.38 19.87
N LEU A 235 0.77 8.57 20.30
CA LEU A 235 -0.65 8.73 19.95
C LEU A 235 -1.48 9.48 21.01
N SER A 236 -0.95 9.62 22.23
CA SER A 236 -1.70 10.18 23.37
C SER A 236 -1.93 11.70 23.30
N SER A 237 -1.17 12.41 22.46
CA SER A 237 -1.23 13.87 22.33
C SER A 237 -1.75 14.35 20.96
N THR A 238 -2.10 13.44 20.05
CA THR A 238 -2.60 13.79 18.71
C THR A 238 -4.13 13.75 18.67
N PRO A 239 -4.82 14.79 18.15
CA PRO A 239 -6.24 14.70 17.83
C PRO A 239 -6.52 13.46 16.98
N SER A 240 -7.72 12.88 17.11
CA SER A 240 -8.12 11.76 16.25
C SER A 240 -7.89 12.14 14.78
N PRO A 241 -7.12 11.35 14.03
CA PRO A 241 -6.73 11.74 12.69
C PRO A 241 -7.96 11.73 11.77
N SER A 242 -8.25 12.86 11.14
CA SER A 242 -9.34 12.98 10.16
C SER A 242 -8.85 12.53 8.79
N TYR A 243 -9.62 11.66 8.13
CA TYR A 243 -9.31 11.17 6.78
C TYR A 243 -10.40 11.54 5.79
N PHE A 244 -9.98 11.89 4.58
CA PHE A 244 -10.86 12.08 3.44
C PHE A 244 -10.20 11.52 2.17
N CYS A 245 -11.01 11.29 1.14
CA CYS A 245 -10.54 10.79 -0.14
C CYS A 245 -10.77 11.85 -1.22
N ILE A 246 -9.70 12.17 -1.94
CA ILE A 246 -9.79 12.82 -3.25
C ILE A 246 -9.77 11.73 -4.31
N SER A 247 -10.77 11.70 -5.18
CA SER A 247 -10.83 10.78 -6.31
C SER A 247 -10.91 11.54 -7.62
N LEU A 248 -10.02 11.19 -8.55
CA LEU A 248 -10.13 11.57 -9.95
C LEU A 248 -11.14 10.63 -10.61
N ASN A 249 -12.05 11.17 -11.41
CA ASN A 249 -13.15 10.42 -12.02
C ASN A 249 -13.36 10.85 -13.47
N ALA A 250 -13.81 9.89 -14.30
CA ALA A 250 -13.97 10.09 -15.74
C ALA A 250 -12.70 10.74 -16.34
N THR A 251 -12.86 11.75 -17.20
CA THR A 251 -11.74 12.48 -17.82
C THR A 251 -11.51 13.85 -17.19
N ASP A 252 -12.43 14.33 -16.35
CA ASP A 252 -12.48 15.74 -15.95
C ASP A 252 -13.11 16.01 -14.58
N LYS A 253 -13.32 15.00 -13.73
CA LYS A 253 -13.98 15.20 -12.42
C LYS A 253 -13.04 14.98 -11.25
N VAL A 254 -13.18 15.81 -10.22
CA VAL A 254 -12.60 15.62 -8.90
C VAL A 254 -13.72 15.43 -7.90
N ARG A 255 -13.62 14.39 -7.07
CA ARG A 255 -14.60 14.07 -6.05
C ARG A 255 -13.94 14.04 -4.67
N LEU A 256 -14.58 14.70 -3.71
CA LEU A 256 -14.19 14.75 -2.31
C LEU A 256 -15.17 13.94 -1.47
N ILE A 257 -14.68 12.88 -0.86
CA ILE A 257 -15.46 11.92 -0.07
C ILE A 257 -14.98 12.01 1.38
N ASN A 258 -15.91 12.17 2.32
CA ASN A 258 -15.63 12.40 3.74
C ASN A 258 -14.77 13.64 4.03
N ALA A 259 -14.75 14.62 3.12
CA ALA A 259 -13.95 15.84 3.30
C ALA A 259 -14.70 16.87 4.17
N PRO A 260 -14.04 17.51 5.15
CA PRO A 260 -14.61 18.64 5.86
C PRO A 260 -14.99 19.77 4.89
N ASN A 261 -16.08 20.49 5.17
CA ASN A 261 -16.56 21.59 4.32
C ASN A 261 -15.49 22.67 4.06
N GLN A 262 -14.62 22.92 5.04
CA GLN A 262 -13.49 23.83 4.88
C GLN A 262 -12.53 23.35 3.78
N VAL A 263 -12.18 22.06 3.76
CA VAL A 263 -11.32 21.45 2.73
C VAL A 263 -11.98 21.53 1.36
N VAL A 264 -13.29 21.29 1.28
CA VAL A 264 -14.06 21.46 0.04
C VAL A 264 -13.97 22.89 -0.49
N GLY A 265 -14.20 23.88 0.36
CA GLY A 265 -14.11 25.30 0.02
C GLY A 265 -12.70 25.69 -0.45
N THR A 266 -11.67 25.25 0.28
CA THR A 266 -10.27 25.49 -0.07
C THR A 266 -9.90 24.87 -1.40
N LEU A 267 -10.22 23.59 -1.64
CA LEU A 267 -9.86 22.94 -2.90
C LEU A 267 -10.57 23.59 -4.09
N ARG A 268 -11.84 23.97 -3.94
CA ARG A 268 -12.58 24.70 -4.98
C ARG A 268 -11.90 26.03 -5.32
N ASN A 269 -11.43 26.77 -4.31
CA ASN A 269 -10.74 28.03 -4.55
C ASN A 269 -9.37 27.82 -5.22
N VAL A 270 -8.60 26.82 -4.77
CA VAL A 270 -7.30 26.47 -5.36
C VAL A 270 -7.46 26.09 -6.83
N VAL A 271 -8.39 25.19 -7.14
CA VAL A 271 -8.67 24.79 -8.53
C VAL A 271 -9.17 25.97 -9.35
N GLY A 272 -10.11 26.77 -8.84
CA GLY A 272 -10.63 27.93 -9.57
C GLY A 272 -9.59 29.02 -9.85
N THR A 273 -8.52 29.10 -9.04
CA THR A 273 -7.44 30.08 -9.21
C THR A 273 -6.31 29.57 -10.11
N ASN A 274 -6.04 28.26 -10.10
CA ASN A 274 -4.85 27.69 -10.75
C ASN A 274 -5.15 26.84 -11.99
N TRP A 275 -6.39 26.35 -12.15
CA TRP A 275 -6.79 25.63 -13.35
C TRP A 275 -7.35 26.62 -14.36
N GLY A 276 -6.53 27.02 -15.34
CA GLY A 276 -6.87 28.05 -16.33
C GLY A 276 -8.23 27.88 -17.04
N PRO A 277 -8.61 26.66 -17.48
CA PRO A 277 -9.94 26.42 -18.05
C PRO A 277 -11.10 26.61 -17.05
N GLY A 278 -10.82 26.56 -15.75
CA GLY A 278 -11.79 26.78 -14.68
C GLY A 278 -12.66 25.56 -14.33
N ILE A 279 -13.53 25.78 -13.34
CA ILE A 279 -14.49 24.78 -12.88
C ILE A 279 -15.79 24.96 -13.67
N GLY A 280 -16.33 23.86 -14.20
CA GLY A 280 -17.66 23.81 -14.78
C GLY A 280 -18.71 23.64 -13.69
N LYS A 281 -19.48 22.55 -13.74
CA LYS A 281 -20.53 22.26 -12.75
C LYS A 281 -19.95 21.61 -11.49
N SER A 282 -20.43 22.04 -10.32
CA SER A 282 -20.24 21.32 -9.05
C SER A 282 -21.58 20.81 -8.52
N GLN A 283 -21.56 19.67 -7.82
CA GLN A 283 -22.77 19.04 -7.30
C GLN A 283 -22.48 18.16 -6.08
N GLU A 284 -23.53 17.90 -5.30
CA GLU A 284 -23.58 16.76 -4.39
C GLU A 284 -23.71 15.48 -5.23
N TYR A 285 -22.99 14.42 -4.84
CA TYR A 285 -22.98 13.14 -5.51
C TYR A 285 -22.84 11.99 -4.50
N PHE A 286 -23.96 11.43 -4.06
CA PHE A 286 -24.02 10.26 -3.16
C PHE A 286 -23.25 10.42 -1.84
N GLY A 287 -23.50 11.50 -1.11
CA GLY A 287 -22.81 11.87 0.13
C GLY A 287 -21.42 12.47 -0.08
N SER A 288 -21.09 12.89 -1.30
CA SER A 288 -19.77 13.45 -1.64
C SER A 288 -19.89 14.72 -2.46
N TYR A 289 -18.84 15.53 -2.48
CA TYR A 289 -18.79 16.72 -3.30
C TYR A 289 -18.04 16.42 -4.61
N GLU A 290 -18.66 16.68 -5.75
CA GLU A 290 -18.07 16.49 -7.08
C GLU A 290 -17.97 17.83 -7.81
N MET A 291 -16.77 18.14 -8.30
CA MET A 291 -16.52 19.25 -9.23
C MET A 291 -16.10 18.69 -10.59
N LYS A 292 -16.74 19.17 -11.66
CA LYS A 292 -16.31 18.94 -13.04
C LYS A 292 -15.41 20.09 -13.47
N LEU A 293 -14.21 19.76 -13.91
CA LEU A 293 -13.25 20.69 -14.48
C LEU A 293 -13.61 20.93 -15.95
N ASN A 294 -13.41 22.15 -16.44
CA ASN A 294 -13.47 22.38 -17.88
C ASN A 294 -12.22 21.78 -18.53
N GLY A 295 -12.36 21.16 -19.71
CA GLY A 295 -11.30 20.40 -20.37
C GLY A 295 -11.28 18.92 -19.98
N ASN A 296 -10.17 18.23 -20.24
CA ASN A 296 -10.00 16.80 -19.90
C ASN A 296 -8.64 16.52 -19.23
N PRO A 297 -8.37 17.09 -18.04
CA PRO A 297 -7.06 17.02 -17.39
C PRO A 297 -6.58 15.59 -17.10
N TRP A 298 -7.49 14.63 -16.96
CA TRP A 298 -7.12 13.23 -16.68
C TRP A 298 -6.93 12.39 -17.93
N ASN A 299 -7.10 12.98 -19.12
CA ASN A 299 -6.89 12.30 -20.39
C ASN A 299 -5.53 12.67 -20.99
N THR A 300 -4.59 11.74 -20.91
CA THR A 300 -3.19 11.87 -21.36
C THR A 300 -3.02 12.02 -22.88
N VAL A 301 -4.08 11.87 -23.66
CA VAL A 301 -4.06 12.05 -25.12
C VAL A 301 -4.44 13.48 -25.54
N THR A 302 -4.98 14.28 -24.61
CA THR A 302 -5.37 15.66 -24.90
C THR A 302 -4.25 16.65 -24.55
N LYS A 303 -4.22 17.82 -25.22
CA LYS A 303 -3.25 18.89 -24.93
C LYS A 303 -3.23 19.27 -23.44
N ASP A 304 -4.40 19.22 -22.79
CA ASP A 304 -4.58 19.52 -21.37
C ASP A 304 -3.90 18.49 -20.45
N GLY A 305 -3.86 17.21 -20.84
CA GLY A 305 -3.20 16.14 -20.09
C GLY A 305 -1.68 16.04 -20.32
N LEU A 306 -1.18 16.65 -21.40
CA LEU A 306 0.26 16.73 -21.71
C LEU A 306 0.94 17.96 -21.08
N ALA A 307 0.16 18.94 -20.64
CA ALA A 307 0.63 20.17 -20.00
C ALA A 307 0.66 20.08 -18.46
N ALA A 308 0.26 18.94 -17.87
CA ALA A 308 0.18 18.68 -16.44
C ALA A 308 1.40 17.89 -15.91
#